data_AF-A0A821C352-F1
#
_entry.id   AF-A0A821C352-F1
#
_cell.length_a   1.000
_cell.length_b   1.000
_cell.length_c   1.000
_cell.angle_alpha   90.00
_cell.angle_beta   90.00
_cell.angle_gamma   90.00
#
_symmetry.space_group_name_H-M   'P 1'
#
loop_
_entity.id
_entity.type
_entity.pdbx_description
1 polymer ?
#
loop_
_entity_poly.entity_id
_entity_poly.type
_entity_poly.pdbx_seq_one_letter_code
_entity_poly.pdbx_strand_id
1 'polypeptide(L)'
;TGGRVGIVFPTVSRNNYMPIRSWTGIGVYPCLSGLMLITNTTLAFFNDACNRHDIGIQVSQKNDDGQFPIMTSSMFVYNSSQNNIIFNGLPNLGVVNPSRCGVDLVDMDCDGLKKDLITDTDGSLFGQPSSIFSDSEALWGSQQHGIGDFRIPRVALTSLTGLQININLTHPYRGISRTNSCSLRPAWGMYMCNFNTDYRMLIIESMDSDTEKRRVSPVAVMSTSGYIDLINGPQDQTICNGYSCQKRISTFMSIVQSGQTYEIYFSSTPPKYLRFRLL
;
A
#
# COMPACT_ATOMS: atom_id res chain seq x y z
N THR A 1 6.69 10.86 -21.68
CA THR A 1 7.99 10.17 -21.60
C THR A 1 7.73 8.70 -21.42
N GLY A 2 8.42 7.84 -22.16
CA GLY A 2 8.24 6.38 -22.09
C GLY A 2 9.46 5.72 -21.46
N GLY A 3 9.37 4.45 -21.10
CA GLY A 3 10.46 3.71 -20.49
C GLY A 3 10.19 2.22 -20.52
N ARG A 4 11.22 1.41 -20.31
CA ARG A 4 11.10 -0.03 -20.13
C ARG A 4 11.03 -0.36 -18.65
N VAL A 5 10.27 -1.40 -18.34
CA VAL A 5 10.17 -1.96 -17.01
C VAL A 5 10.69 -3.39 -17.07
N GLY A 6 11.61 -3.74 -16.18
CA GLY A 6 12.09 -5.12 -16.07
C GLY A 6 11.04 -6.02 -15.43
N ILE A 7 10.68 -5.71 -14.20
CA ILE A 7 9.79 -6.49 -13.35
C ILE A 7 8.67 -5.57 -12.86
N VAL A 8 7.43 -6.05 -12.95
CA VAL A 8 6.26 -5.36 -12.38
C VAL A 8 5.83 -6.08 -11.10
N PHE A 9 5.39 -5.33 -10.09
CA PHE A 9 4.90 -5.90 -8.84
C PHE A 9 3.81 -6.97 -9.04
N PRO A 10 3.84 -8.05 -8.23
CA PRO A 10 2.89 -9.14 -8.37
C PRO A 10 1.48 -8.69 -8.02
N THR A 11 0.56 -8.99 -8.94
CA THR A 11 -0.87 -8.97 -8.67
C THR A 11 -1.39 -10.40 -8.75
N VAL A 12 -1.91 -10.91 -7.64
CA VAL A 12 -2.52 -12.25 -7.56
C VAL A 12 -4.02 -12.09 -7.48
N SER A 13 -4.71 -12.52 -8.53
CA SER A 13 -6.17 -12.44 -8.63
C SER A 13 -6.71 -13.63 -9.45
N ARG A 14 -8.02 -13.85 -9.41
CA ARG A 14 -8.66 -14.95 -10.16
C ARG A 14 -8.52 -14.79 -11.67
N ASN A 15 -8.67 -13.57 -12.18
CA ASN A 15 -8.46 -13.17 -13.57
C ASN A 15 -8.36 -11.64 -13.64
N ASN A 16 -7.98 -11.10 -14.81
CA ASN A 16 -7.94 -9.66 -15.08
C ASN A 16 -8.80 -9.24 -16.30
N TYR A 17 -9.61 -10.15 -16.86
CA TYR A 17 -10.39 -9.94 -18.08
C TYR A 17 -9.58 -9.50 -19.32
N MET A 18 -8.30 -9.85 -19.42
CA MET A 18 -7.54 -9.72 -20.67
C MET A 18 -8.18 -10.57 -21.78
N PRO A 19 -8.26 -10.11 -23.05
CA PRO A 19 -7.67 -8.88 -23.61
C PRO A 19 -8.55 -7.63 -23.54
N ILE A 20 -9.76 -7.70 -22.97
CA ILE A 20 -10.69 -6.56 -22.90
C ILE A 20 -10.15 -5.46 -21.96
N ARG A 21 -9.47 -5.86 -20.88
CA ARG A 21 -8.75 -4.97 -19.96
C ARG A 21 -7.24 -5.03 -20.22
N SER A 22 -6.52 -4.00 -19.77
CA SER A 22 -5.05 -3.98 -19.84
C SER A 22 -4.44 -5.11 -19.01
N TRP A 23 -3.32 -5.66 -19.48
CA TRP A 23 -2.62 -6.75 -18.79
C TRP A 23 -2.27 -6.44 -17.32
N THR A 24 -1.82 -5.21 -17.03
CA THR A 24 -1.53 -4.72 -15.66
C THR A 24 -2.75 -4.21 -14.90
N GLY A 25 -3.92 -4.21 -15.53
CA GLY A 25 -5.16 -3.75 -14.91
C GLY A 25 -5.78 -4.84 -14.05
N ILE A 26 -6.58 -4.41 -13.10
CA ILE A 26 -7.40 -5.26 -12.25
C ILE A 26 -8.87 -5.19 -12.69
N GLY A 27 -9.60 -6.28 -12.48
CA GLY A 27 -11.05 -6.32 -12.72
C GLY A 27 -11.82 -7.17 -11.72
N VAL A 28 -11.13 -7.73 -10.74
CA VAL A 28 -11.67 -8.50 -9.61
C VAL A 28 -10.83 -8.18 -8.38
N TYR A 29 -11.38 -8.40 -7.19
CA TYR A 29 -10.63 -8.18 -5.95
C TYR A 29 -9.34 -9.02 -5.91
N PRO A 30 -8.27 -8.50 -5.29
CA PRO A 30 -7.04 -9.25 -5.10
C PRO A 30 -7.29 -10.48 -4.21
N CYS A 31 -6.45 -11.50 -4.38
CA CYS A 31 -6.41 -12.63 -3.46
C CYS A 31 -5.94 -12.18 -2.06
N LEU A 32 -5.95 -13.09 -1.09
CA LEU A 32 -5.48 -12.81 0.28
C LEU A 32 -4.05 -13.28 0.53
N SER A 33 -3.38 -13.79 -0.50
CA SER A 33 -2.03 -14.32 -0.40
C SER A 33 -1.33 -14.18 -1.73
N GLY A 34 -0.11 -13.69 -1.68
CA GLY A 34 0.77 -13.59 -2.81
C GLY A 34 2.16 -13.22 -2.32
N LEU A 35 3.16 -13.68 -3.05
CA LEU A 35 4.55 -13.41 -2.79
C LEU A 35 5.30 -13.68 -4.10
N MET A 36 6.09 -12.72 -4.55
CA MET A 36 7.02 -12.94 -5.66
C MET A 36 8.42 -13.17 -5.09
N LEU A 37 9.02 -14.31 -5.42
CA LEU A 37 10.41 -14.61 -5.12
C LEU A 37 11.26 -14.30 -6.36
N ILE A 38 12.21 -13.39 -6.24
CA ILE A 38 13.16 -13.07 -7.31
C ILE A 38 14.53 -13.53 -6.82
N THR A 39 15.08 -14.54 -7.50
CA THR A 39 16.37 -15.13 -7.13
C THR A 39 17.27 -15.29 -8.34
N ASN A 40 18.59 -15.19 -8.15
CA ASN A 40 19.59 -15.41 -9.20
C ASN A 40 19.31 -14.59 -10.47
N THR A 41 19.05 -13.29 -10.31
CA THR A 41 18.58 -12.40 -11.38
C THR A 41 19.49 -11.19 -11.52
N THR A 42 19.82 -10.86 -12.76
CA THR A 42 20.61 -9.67 -13.10
C THR A 42 19.70 -8.55 -13.58
N LEU A 43 19.72 -7.40 -12.90
CA LEU A 43 19.16 -6.15 -13.38
C LEU A 43 20.25 -5.37 -14.12
N ALA A 44 20.16 -5.30 -15.44
CA ALA A 44 21.16 -4.67 -16.29
C ALA A 44 20.62 -3.53 -17.14
N PHE A 45 21.39 -2.45 -17.23
CA PHE A 45 21.14 -1.31 -18.12
C PHE A 45 19.86 -0.48 -17.85
N PHE A 46 19.34 -0.48 -16.62
CA PHE A 46 18.24 0.40 -16.24
C PHE A 46 18.76 1.81 -15.93
N ASN A 47 18.59 2.72 -16.88
CA ASN A 47 19.14 4.08 -16.83
C ASN A 47 18.23 5.09 -17.53
N ASP A 48 18.56 6.38 -17.34
CA ASP A 48 17.98 7.47 -18.09
C ASP A 48 18.76 7.68 -19.39
N ALA A 49 18.12 7.39 -20.53
CA ALA A 49 18.76 7.54 -21.84
C ALA A 49 17.73 7.89 -22.91
N CYS A 50 18.09 8.80 -23.83
CA CYS A 50 17.26 9.15 -24.98
C CYS A 50 15.81 9.55 -24.62
N ASN A 51 15.62 10.37 -23.58
CA ASN A 51 14.30 10.75 -23.03
C ASN A 51 13.45 9.56 -22.54
N ARG A 52 14.10 8.43 -22.24
CA ARG A 52 13.50 7.28 -21.59
C ARG A 52 13.98 7.14 -20.16
N HIS A 53 13.08 6.66 -19.32
CA HIS A 53 13.33 6.37 -17.91
C HIS A 53 13.07 4.88 -17.70
N ASP A 54 14.13 4.07 -17.82
CA ASP A 54 14.01 2.62 -17.69
C ASP A 54 14.12 2.24 -16.21
N ILE A 55 13.21 1.38 -15.73
CA ILE A 55 13.10 0.96 -14.33
C ILE A 55 13.27 -0.55 -14.17
N GLY A 56 14.09 -0.97 -13.19
CA GLY A 56 14.30 -2.37 -12.86
C GLY A 56 13.04 -3.05 -12.33
N ILE A 57 12.53 -2.58 -11.19
CA ILE A 57 11.33 -3.08 -10.52
C ILE A 57 10.33 -1.93 -10.37
N GLN A 58 9.15 -2.06 -10.94
CA GLN A 58 8.13 -1.02 -10.89
C GLN A 58 6.84 -1.52 -10.26
N VAL A 59 6.31 -0.73 -9.34
CA VAL A 59 4.97 -0.92 -8.81
C VAL A 59 3.95 -0.80 -9.94
N SER A 60 2.94 -1.67 -10.02
CA SER A 60 1.94 -1.65 -11.08
C SER A 60 1.07 -0.39 -10.98
N GLN A 61 1.45 0.66 -11.71
CA GLN A 61 0.81 1.98 -11.65
C GLN A 61 -0.67 2.02 -12.09
N LYS A 62 -1.20 0.89 -12.57
CA LYS A 62 -2.61 0.73 -12.95
C LYS A 62 -3.38 -0.22 -12.03
N ASN A 63 -2.75 -0.72 -10.98
CA ASN A 63 -3.39 -1.51 -9.94
C ASN A 63 -3.50 -0.64 -8.68
N ASP A 64 -4.68 -0.05 -8.51
CA ASP A 64 -4.95 0.78 -7.34
C ASP A 64 -5.42 -0.03 -6.12
N ASP A 65 -5.73 -1.33 -6.24
CA ASP A 65 -6.34 -2.10 -5.13
C ASP A 65 -5.30 -2.56 -4.12
N GLY A 66 -4.39 -3.42 -4.56
CA GLY A 66 -3.49 -4.15 -3.68
C GLY A 66 -2.51 -4.99 -4.49
N GLN A 67 -1.26 -4.96 -4.06
CA GLN A 67 -0.14 -5.65 -4.67
C GLN A 67 0.59 -6.44 -3.59
N PHE A 68 1.27 -7.51 -3.97
CA PHE A 68 1.85 -8.43 -3.00
C PHE A 68 3.34 -8.19 -2.78
N PRO A 69 3.88 -8.62 -1.62
CA PRO A 69 5.30 -8.45 -1.33
C PRO A 69 6.20 -9.15 -2.35
N ILE A 70 7.38 -8.57 -2.54
CA ILE A 70 8.49 -9.17 -3.28
C ILE A 70 9.59 -9.51 -2.27
N MET A 71 10.16 -10.71 -2.38
CA MET A 71 11.41 -11.04 -1.69
C MET A 71 12.52 -11.30 -2.72
N THR A 72 13.66 -10.66 -2.50
CA THR A 72 14.84 -10.79 -3.38
C THR A 72 16.00 -11.46 -2.65
N SER A 73 16.75 -12.28 -3.39
CA SER A 73 18.05 -12.82 -3.01
C SER A 73 18.91 -13.13 -4.24
N SER A 74 20.23 -13.22 -4.08
CA SER A 74 21.16 -13.52 -5.17
C SER A 74 20.94 -12.65 -6.42
N MET A 75 20.72 -11.36 -6.20
CA MET A 75 20.57 -10.34 -7.24
C MET A 75 21.94 -9.83 -7.70
N PHE A 76 22.01 -9.39 -8.96
CA PHE A 76 23.18 -8.68 -9.48
C PHE A 76 22.74 -7.43 -10.22
N VAL A 77 23.29 -6.27 -9.85
CA VAL A 77 23.01 -5.00 -10.52
C VAL A 77 24.19 -4.65 -11.41
N TYR A 78 23.96 -4.57 -12.72
CA TYR A 78 25.00 -4.27 -13.71
C TYR A 78 24.67 -3.02 -14.50
N ASN A 79 25.57 -2.02 -14.47
CA ASN A 79 25.45 -0.79 -15.26
C ASN A 79 24.03 -0.18 -15.22
N SER A 80 23.45 -0.10 -14.03
CA SER A 80 22.12 0.47 -13.80
C SER A 80 22.23 1.57 -12.75
N SER A 81 21.48 2.65 -12.96
CA SER A 81 21.40 3.77 -12.03
C SER A 81 20.65 3.35 -10.76
N GLN A 82 21.13 3.75 -9.59
CA GLN A 82 20.48 3.46 -8.32
C GLN A 82 19.04 4.03 -8.27
N ASN A 83 18.81 5.19 -8.89
CA ASN A 83 17.51 5.83 -8.95
C ASN A 83 16.52 5.08 -9.86
N ASN A 84 17.03 4.18 -10.69
CA ASN A 84 16.26 3.44 -11.69
C ASN A 84 16.02 1.98 -11.27
N ILE A 85 16.41 1.59 -10.05
CA ILE A 85 16.20 0.22 -9.57
C ILE A 85 14.74 0.00 -9.18
N ILE A 86 14.14 0.96 -8.49
CA ILE A 86 12.74 0.89 -8.05
C ILE A 86 12.00 2.16 -8.46
N PHE A 87 10.74 2.00 -8.87
CA PHE A 87 9.82 3.12 -9.01
C PHE A 87 8.43 2.78 -8.49
N ASN A 88 7.93 3.64 -7.61
CA ASN A 88 6.55 3.74 -7.22
C ASN A 88 6.05 5.17 -7.42
N GLY A 89 5.04 5.35 -8.27
CA GLY A 89 4.38 6.63 -8.45
C GLY A 89 3.38 6.94 -7.33
N LEU A 90 2.75 8.10 -7.45
CA LEU A 90 1.74 8.56 -6.51
C LEU A 90 0.36 7.95 -6.85
N PRO A 91 -0.52 7.78 -5.84
CA PRO A 91 -1.90 7.37 -6.06
C PRO A 91 -2.62 8.23 -7.10
N ASN A 92 -3.44 7.57 -7.93
CA ASN A 92 -4.16 8.23 -9.01
C ASN A 92 -5.42 8.94 -8.49
N LEU A 93 -5.43 10.28 -8.54
CA LEU A 93 -6.60 11.07 -8.15
C LEU A 93 -7.87 10.70 -8.95
N GLY A 94 -7.73 10.23 -10.19
CA GLY A 94 -8.86 9.87 -11.05
C GLY A 94 -9.71 8.71 -10.54
N VAL A 95 -9.21 7.89 -9.61
CA VAL A 95 -9.97 6.79 -8.99
C VAL A 95 -10.60 7.15 -7.65
N VAL A 96 -10.37 8.37 -7.17
CA VAL A 96 -10.98 8.94 -5.96
C VAL A 96 -12.39 9.44 -6.32
N ASN A 97 -13.31 8.50 -6.56
CA ASN A 97 -14.70 8.81 -6.90
C ASN A 97 -15.68 7.69 -6.46
N PRO A 98 -16.99 7.99 -6.34
CA PRO A 98 -18.01 7.08 -5.79
C PRO A 98 -18.18 5.72 -6.48
N SER A 99 -17.66 5.57 -7.71
CA SER A 99 -17.76 4.33 -8.49
C SER A 99 -16.48 3.48 -8.42
N ARG A 100 -15.47 3.91 -7.64
CA ARG A 100 -14.12 3.33 -7.60
C ARG A 100 -13.60 3.23 -6.17
N CYS A 101 -12.60 4.04 -5.79
CA CYS A 101 -12.04 4.12 -4.43
C CYS A 101 -12.90 4.94 -3.47
N GLY A 102 -14.01 5.47 -3.98
CA GLY A 102 -14.88 6.38 -3.29
C GLY A 102 -16.28 5.87 -3.13
N VAL A 103 -17.03 6.49 -2.21
CA VAL A 103 -18.48 6.33 -2.02
C VAL A 103 -19.00 7.63 -1.38
N ASP A 104 -19.79 8.40 -2.14
CA ASP A 104 -20.33 9.75 -1.82
C ASP A 104 -19.26 10.84 -1.56
N LEU A 105 -19.68 12.07 -1.22
CA LEU A 105 -18.96 13.37 -1.29
C LEU A 105 -17.55 13.49 -0.67
N VAL A 106 -16.92 12.44 -0.13
CA VAL A 106 -15.55 12.53 0.39
C VAL A 106 -14.80 11.20 0.23
N ASP A 107 -13.87 11.16 -0.72
CA ASP A 107 -13.16 9.94 -1.13
C ASP A 107 -11.68 9.98 -0.79
N MET A 108 -11.11 8.81 -0.49
CA MET A 108 -9.70 8.60 -0.16
C MET A 108 -9.06 7.74 -1.25
N ASP A 109 -7.76 7.90 -1.51
CA ASP A 109 -7.01 7.00 -2.40
C ASP A 109 -7.22 5.53 -2.05
N CYS A 110 -7.19 4.64 -3.04
CA CYS A 110 -7.00 3.22 -2.76
C CYS A 110 -5.52 2.94 -2.41
N ASP A 111 -5.28 1.75 -1.88
CA ASP A 111 -4.02 1.43 -1.20
C ASP A 111 -2.98 0.73 -2.08
N GLY A 112 -3.30 0.41 -3.33
CA GLY A 112 -2.44 -0.37 -4.22
C GLY A 112 -1.04 0.23 -4.41
N LEU A 113 -0.92 1.56 -4.46
CA LEU A 113 0.37 2.27 -4.58
C LEU A 113 0.97 2.68 -3.23
N LYS A 114 0.28 2.37 -2.12
CA LYS A 114 0.61 2.85 -0.78
C LYS A 114 1.12 1.75 0.15
N LYS A 115 1.03 0.49 -0.26
CA LYS A 115 1.25 -0.71 0.59
C LYS A 115 2.13 -1.75 -0.09
N ASP A 116 3.08 -1.30 -0.91
CA ASP A 116 4.04 -2.16 -1.59
C ASP A 116 5.24 -2.45 -0.69
N LEU A 117 5.71 -3.69 -0.69
CA LEU A 117 6.83 -4.16 0.14
C LEU A 117 7.82 -4.97 -0.70
N ILE A 118 9.10 -4.64 -0.58
CA ILE A 118 10.22 -5.44 -1.08
C ILE A 118 11.13 -5.76 0.09
N THR A 119 11.52 -7.01 0.24
CA THR A 119 12.53 -7.43 1.22
C THR A 119 13.73 -8.02 0.49
N ASP A 120 14.87 -7.34 0.56
CA ASP A 120 16.16 -7.87 0.14
C ASP A 120 16.79 -8.64 1.30
N THR A 121 16.74 -9.96 1.19
CA THR A 121 17.03 -10.88 2.30
C THR A 121 18.52 -11.10 2.54
N ASP A 122 19.35 -10.96 1.50
CA ASP A 122 20.79 -11.18 1.57
C ASP A 122 21.62 -9.93 1.21
N GLY A 123 20.96 -8.83 0.83
CA GLY A 123 21.63 -7.58 0.52
C GLY A 123 22.23 -7.52 -0.87
N SER A 124 21.98 -8.54 -1.69
CA SER A 124 22.53 -8.62 -3.05
C SER A 124 21.98 -7.55 -3.98
N LEU A 125 20.81 -6.97 -3.70
CA LEU A 125 20.20 -5.91 -4.51
C LEU A 125 20.64 -4.51 -4.07
N PHE A 126 20.78 -4.27 -2.77
CA PHE A 126 21.06 -2.93 -2.23
C PHE A 126 22.40 -2.77 -1.50
N GLY A 127 23.26 -3.80 -1.54
CA GLY A 127 24.55 -3.84 -0.86
C GLY A 127 24.48 -4.20 0.63
N GLN A 128 23.27 -4.25 1.19
CA GLN A 128 22.99 -4.73 2.54
C GLN A 128 21.54 -5.23 2.61
N PRO A 129 21.24 -6.24 3.44
CA PRO A 129 19.88 -6.67 3.67
C PRO A 129 19.00 -5.46 4.03
N SER A 130 17.84 -5.34 3.39
CA SER A 130 17.01 -4.13 3.46
C SER A 130 15.53 -4.44 3.27
N SER A 131 14.67 -3.64 3.89
CA SER A 131 13.22 -3.61 3.63
C SER A 131 12.85 -2.28 2.98
N ILE A 132 12.10 -2.33 1.89
CA ILE A 132 11.69 -1.17 1.10
C ILE A 132 10.16 -1.16 1.04
N PHE A 133 9.53 -0.05 1.40
CA PHE A 133 8.06 0.06 1.37
C PHE A 133 7.58 1.45 0.93
N SER A 134 6.36 1.52 0.41
CA SER A 134 5.78 2.75 -0.16
C SER A 134 5.74 3.92 0.81
N ASP A 135 5.90 5.13 0.27
CA ASP A 135 5.61 6.37 0.98
C ASP A 135 4.08 6.57 1.11
N SER A 136 3.48 5.87 2.08
CA SER A 136 2.03 5.82 2.32
C SER A 136 1.43 7.21 2.61
N GLU A 137 2.24 8.13 3.14
CA GLU A 137 1.84 9.46 3.57
C GLU A 137 2.20 10.58 2.59
N ALA A 138 2.72 10.27 1.39
CA ALA A 138 3.20 11.27 0.42
C ALA A 138 2.25 12.45 0.15
N LEU A 139 0.93 12.22 0.26
CA LEU A 139 -0.12 13.21 -0.01
C LEU A 139 -0.86 13.67 1.25
N TRP A 140 -0.34 13.41 2.45
CA TRP A 140 -1.00 13.70 3.73
C TRP A 140 -1.41 15.17 3.86
N GLY A 141 -2.67 15.41 4.22
CA GLY A 141 -3.27 16.74 4.30
C GLY A 141 -4.03 17.15 3.02
N SER A 142 -3.90 16.38 1.93
CA SER A 142 -4.65 16.64 0.71
C SER A 142 -6.12 16.27 0.86
N GLN A 143 -6.99 17.28 0.73
CA GLN A 143 -8.44 17.08 0.72
C GLN A 143 -8.90 16.34 -0.54
N GLN A 144 -8.23 16.57 -1.69
CA GLN A 144 -8.58 15.93 -2.96
C GLN A 144 -8.33 14.42 -2.93
N HIS A 145 -7.23 14.00 -2.30
CA HIS A 145 -6.88 12.60 -2.09
C HIS A 145 -7.52 12.01 -0.81
N GLY A 146 -8.28 12.83 -0.08
CA GLY A 146 -8.96 12.49 1.16
C GLY A 146 -8.08 11.77 2.16
N ILE A 147 -6.84 12.23 2.35
CA ILE A 147 -5.86 11.68 3.29
C ILE A 147 -5.39 12.80 4.23
N GLY A 148 -5.44 12.57 5.54
CA GLY A 148 -5.05 13.56 6.53
C GLY A 148 -5.67 13.32 7.89
N ASP A 149 -5.33 14.14 8.88
CA ASP A 149 -5.79 13.99 10.26
C ASP A 149 -7.32 14.03 10.38
N PHE A 150 -8.00 14.75 9.48
CA PHE A 150 -9.47 14.81 9.38
C PHE A 150 -10.12 13.46 9.01
N ARG A 151 -9.33 12.45 8.64
CA ARG A 151 -9.78 11.09 8.33
C ARG A 151 -9.49 10.07 9.42
N ILE A 152 -8.77 10.45 10.47
CA ILE A 152 -8.52 9.54 11.59
C ILE A 152 -9.88 9.16 12.21
N PRO A 153 -10.17 7.86 12.40
CA PRO A 153 -11.41 7.42 13.02
C PRO A 153 -11.68 8.16 14.34
N ARG A 154 -12.89 8.67 14.52
CA ARG A 154 -13.25 9.46 15.72
C ARG A 154 -13.02 8.69 17.03
N VAL A 155 -13.22 7.38 16.99
CA VAL A 155 -12.97 6.47 18.11
C VAL A 155 -11.49 6.43 18.53
N ALA A 156 -10.55 6.68 17.63
CA ALA A 156 -9.12 6.80 17.94
C ALA A 156 -8.75 8.14 18.60
N LEU A 157 -9.62 9.15 18.48
CA LEU A 157 -9.41 10.50 19.00
C LEU A 157 -10.06 10.70 20.38
N THR A 158 -10.58 9.64 20.99
CA THR A 158 -11.35 9.72 22.24
C THR A 158 -10.85 8.65 23.22
N SER A 159 -10.59 9.03 24.47
CA SER A 159 -10.20 8.09 25.52
C SER A 159 -11.38 7.22 25.96
N LEU A 160 -11.09 6.16 26.72
CA LEU A 160 -12.12 5.33 27.37
C LEU A 160 -13.04 6.12 28.33
N THR A 161 -12.59 7.30 28.79
CA THR A 161 -13.36 8.19 29.66
C THR A 161 -14.12 9.28 28.90
N GLY A 162 -14.05 9.28 27.56
CA GLY A 162 -14.73 10.27 26.70
C GLY A 162 -13.96 11.57 26.50
N LEU A 163 -12.70 11.65 26.94
CA LEU A 163 -11.86 12.84 26.74
C LEU A 163 -11.22 12.82 25.35
N GLN A 164 -11.14 13.99 24.71
CA GLN A 164 -10.47 14.12 23.43
C GLN A 164 -8.95 13.89 23.59
N ILE A 165 -8.40 13.02 22.76
CA ILE A 165 -6.96 12.76 22.68
C ILE A 165 -6.35 13.73 21.68
N ASN A 166 -5.30 14.44 22.09
CA ASN A 166 -4.49 15.19 21.14
C ASN A 166 -3.57 14.21 20.40
N ILE A 167 -3.97 13.87 19.18
CA ILE A 167 -3.28 12.86 18.38
C ILE A 167 -1.86 13.28 18.00
N ASN A 168 -1.59 14.58 17.85
CA ASN A 168 -0.25 15.08 17.52
C ASN A 168 0.76 14.90 18.64
N LEU A 169 0.30 14.72 19.89
CA LEU A 169 1.17 14.46 21.03
C LEU A 169 1.43 12.96 21.21
N THR A 170 0.40 12.13 20.99
CA THR A 170 0.50 10.67 21.22
C THR A 170 1.08 9.94 20.01
N HIS A 171 0.73 10.39 18.81
CA HIS A 171 1.15 9.81 17.55
C HIS A 171 1.57 10.92 16.57
N PRO A 172 2.76 11.51 16.74
CA PRO A 172 3.22 12.63 15.93
C PRO A 172 3.61 12.25 14.48
N TYR A 173 3.77 10.97 14.18
CA TYR A 173 4.28 10.50 12.89
C TYR A 173 3.18 9.94 11.99
N ARG A 174 3.35 10.03 10.68
CA ARG A 174 2.37 9.61 9.67
C ARG A 174 2.93 8.51 8.78
N GLY A 175 2.04 7.69 8.25
CA GLY A 175 2.36 6.57 7.38
C GLY A 175 2.77 5.32 8.13
N ILE A 176 3.44 4.43 7.39
CA ILE A 176 3.86 3.12 7.91
C ILE A 176 4.86 3.32 9.05
N SER A 177 4.57 2.68 10.19
CA SER A 177 5.44 2.68 11.37
C SER A 177 6.83 2.22 11.01
N ARG A 178 7.84 2.97 11.42
CA ARG A 178 9.22 2.69 11.02
C ARG A 178 10.25 3.13 12.04
N THR A 179 11.45 2.58 11.90
CA THR A 179 12.61 2.88 12.73
C THR A 179 13.41 4.06 12.19
N ASN A 180 14.28 4.65 13.03
CA ASN A 180 15.16 5.76 12.63
C ASN A 180 16.18 5.40 11.54
N SER A 181 16.33 4.10 11.22
CA SER A 181 17.18 3.62 10.13
C SER A 181 16.55 3.74 8.75
N CYS A 182 15.27 4.08 8.68
CA CYS A 182 14.54 4.22 7.43
C CYS A 182 14.78 5.60 6.81
N SER A 183 15.12 5.62 5.53
CA SER A 183 15.33 6.84 4.75
C SER A 183 14.44 6.85 3.52
N LEU A 184 13.76 7.98 3.27
CA LEU A 184 12.98 8.14 2.05
C LEU A 184 13.94 8.20 0.84
N ARG A 185 13.59 7.46 -0.21
CA ARG A 185 14.24 7.54 -1.53
C ARG A 185 13.27 8.19 -2.49
N PRO A 186 13.32 9.53 -2.70
CA PRO A 186 12.33 10.24 -3.50
C PRO A 186 12.21 9.72 -4.94
N ALA A 187 13.33 9.31 -5.55
CA ALA A 187 13.32 8.71 -6.89
C ALA A 187 12.53 7.39 -6.96
N TRP A 188 12.42 6.68 -5.84
CA TRP A 188 11.68 5.42 -5.75
C TRP A 188 10.23 5.62 -5.30
N GLY A 189 9.89 6.73 -4.65
CA GLY A 189 8.59 6.89 -3.98
C GLY A 189 8.41 5.93 -2.79
N MET A 190 9.52 5.51 -2.17
CA MET A 190 9.55 4.47 -1.14
C MET A 190 10.61 4.77 -0.07
N TYR A 191 10.38 4.27 1.13
CA TYR A 191 11.36 4.22 2.21
C TYR A 191 12.27 3.01 2.05
N MET A 192 13.56 3.18 2.32
CA MET A 192 14.53 2.11 2.46
C MET A 192 15.01 2.03 3.90
N CYS A 193 14.82 0.89 4.53
CA CYS A 193 15.22 0.56 5.89
C CYS A 193 16.26 -0.56 5.88
N ASN A 194 17.16 -0.55 6.86
CA ASN A 194 18.03 -1.68 7.10
C ASN A 194 17.25 -2.91 7.64
N PHE A 195 17.81 -4.10 7.47
CA PHE A 195 17.16 -5.37 7.84
C PHE A 195 17.04 -5.66 9.34
N ASN A 196 17.52 -4.77 10.22
CA ASN A 196 17.38 -4.95 11.66
C ASN A 196 15.92 -5.02 12.12
N THR A 197 14.99 -4.67 11.24
CA THR A 197 13.56 -4.67 11.48
C THR A 197 12.85 -5.36 10.34
N ASP A 198 12.12 -6.43 10.67
CA ASP A 198 11.33 -7.19 9.72
C ASP A 198 9.98 -6.51 9.49
N TYR A 199 9.68 -6.22 8.23
CA TYR A 199 8.39 -5.64 7.82
C TYR A 199 7.56 -6.69 7.13
N ARG A 200 6.27 -6.73 7.47
CA ARG A 200 5.33 -7.73 6.96
C ARG A 200 4.08 -7.05 6.46
N MET A 201 3.44 -7.66 5.47
CA MET A 201 2.13 -7.20 5.03
C MET A 201 1.06 -7.83 5.92
N LEU A 202 0.30 -7.00 6.64
CA LEU A 202 -0.85 -7.39 7.43
C LEU A 202 -2.12 -7.17 6.62
N ILE A 203 -2.85 -8.25 6.36
CA ILE A 203 -4.17 -8.24 5.75
C ILE A 203 -5.20 -8.29 6.87
N ILE A 204 -6.12 -7.31 6.86
CA ILE A 204 -7.23 -7.17 7.80
C ILE A 204 -8.52 -7.31 7.00
N GLU A 205 -9.38 -8.26 7.34
CA GLU A 205 -10.58 -8.54 6.56
C GLU A 205 -11.82 -8.69 7.45
N SER A 206 -12.90 -8.03 7.04
CA SER A 206 -14.24 -8.28 7.59
C SER A 206 -14.83 -9.54 6.97
N MET A 207 -15.13 -10.51 7.83
CA MET A 207 -15.81 -11.76 7.49
C MET A 207 -17.33 -11.68 7.76
N ASP A 208 -17.84 -10.50 8.07
CA ASP A 208 -19.27 -10.28 8.25
C ASP A 208 -20.01 -10.43 6.90
N SER A 209 -21.27 -10.85 6.95
CA SER A 209 -22.11 -11.05 5.75
C SER A 209 -22.32 -9.77 4.92
N ASP A 210 -22.05 -8.60 5.50
CA ASP A 210 -22.17 -7.28 4.88
C ASP A 210 -20.82 -6.68 4.45
N THR A 211 -19.74 -7.48 4.36
CA THR A 211 -18.36 -7.04 4.05
C THR A 211 -18.23 -6.11 2.84
N GLU A 212 -19.07 -6.28 1.82
CA GLU A 212 -19.07 -5.41 0.63
C GLU A 212 -19.96 -4.16 0.77
N LYS A 213 -20.91 -4.16 1.70
CA LYS A 213 -21.96 -3.13 1.80
C LYS A 213 -21.68 -2.11 2.90
N ARG A 214 -21.11 -2.55 4.02
CA ARG A 214 -20.80 -1.66 5.14
C ARG A 214 -19.38 -1.12 4.97
N ARG A 215 -19.28 0.20 4.83
CA ARG A 215 -17.99 0.89 4.86
C ARG A 215 -17.49 0.96 6.30
N VAL A 216 -16.33 0.34 6.54
CA VAL A 216 -15.58 0.44 7.80
C VAL A 216 -14.25 1.17 7.65
N SER A 217 -14.00 1.73 6.46
CA SER A 217 -12.81 2.49 6.10
C SER A 217 -13.01 4.01 6.20
N PRO A 218 -11.95 4.81 6.40
CA PRO A 218 -10.57 4.38 6.57
C PRO A 218 -10.33 3.63 7.88
N VAL A 219 -9.44 2.65 7.82
CA VAL A 219 -8.90 1.92 8.96
C VAL A 219 -7.60 2.62 9.36
N ALA A 220 -7.49 3.00 10.63
CA ALA A 220 -6.25 3.51 11.19
C ALA A 220 -5.48 2.37 11.87
N VAL A 221 -4.23 2.18 11.47
CA VAL A 221 -3.28 1.28 12.12
C VAL A 221 -2.29 2.17 12.87
N MET A 222 -2.39 2.16 14.19
CA MET A 222 -1.66 3.06 15.08
C MET A 222 -0.61 2.27 15.86
N SER A 223 0.65 2.67 15.74
CA SER A 223 1.77 1.99 16.41
C SER A 223 2.04 2.63 17.76
N THR A 224 2.45 1.81 18.74
CA THR A 224 3.01 2.31 20.01
C THR A 224 4.24 3.20 19.84
N SER A 225 4.91 3.17 18.68
CA SER A 225 5.99 4.09 18.32
C SER A 225 5.52 5.48 17.84
N GLY A 226 4.21 5.76 17.90
CA GLY A 226 3.65 7.08 17.60
C GLY A 226 3.35 7.33 16.11
N TYR A 227 3.20 6.28 15.31
CA TYR A 227 2.83 6.36 13.90
C TYR A 227 1.34 6.09 13.67
N ILE A 228 0.76 6.78 12.68
CA ILE A 228 -0.60 6.50 12.18
C ILE A 228 -0.55 6.26 10.68
N ASP A 229 -1.00 5.07 10.28
CA ASP A 229 -1.22 4.73 8.89
C ASP A 229 -2.73 4.61 8.61
N LEU A 230 -3.21 5.23 7.53
CA LEU A 230 -4.62 5.18 7.14
C LEU A 230 -4.78 4.34 5.86
N ILE A 231 -5.80 3.48 5.88
CA ILE A 231 -6.02 2.45 4.86
C ILE A 231 -7.48 2.49 4.41
N ASN A 232 -7.74 2.58 3.11
CA ASN A 232 -9.09 2.73 2.57
C ASN A 232 -9.71 1.41 2.07
N GLY A 233 -8.88 0.47 1.62
CA GLY A 233 -9.26 -0.77 0.95
C GLY A 233 -9.31 -0.66 -0.58
N PRO A 234 -9.55 -1.77 -1.28
CA PRO A 234 -9.60 -1.86 -2.74
C PRO A 234 -10.79 -1.11 -3.36
N GLN A 235 -10.79 -0.90 -4.67
CA GLN A 235 -11.88 -0.33 -5.46
C GLN A 235 -13.13 -1.22 -5.45
N ASP A 236 -14.28 -0.62 -5.80
CA ASP A 236 -15.37 -1.42 -6.34
C ASP A 236 -14.99 -1.94 -7.74
N GLN A 237 -15.10 -3.26 -7.91
CA GLN A 237 -14.81 -3.97 -9.16
C GLN A 237 -16.10 -4.33 -9.95
N THR A 238 -17.26 -3.92 -9.45
CA THR A 238 -18.57 -4.19 -10.06
C THR A 238 -18.80 -3.29 -11.26
N ILE A 239 -19.34 -3.85 -12.36
CA ILE A 239 -19.70 -3.09 -13.55
C ILE A 239 -21.16 -2.62 -13.40
N CYS A 240 -21.37 -1.50 -12.72
CA CYS A 240 -22.68 -0.85 -12.68
C CYS A 240 -22.56 0.67 -12.42
N ASN A 241 -23.66 1.42 -12.51
CA ASN A 241 -23.74 2.85 -12.17
C ASN A 241 -24.67 3.12 -10.98
N GLY A 242 -24.30 4.05 -10.09
CA GLY A 242 -25.14 4.54 -8.97
C GLY A 242 -25.04 3.71 -7.68
N TYR A 243 -26.02 3.86 -6.78
CA TYR A 243 -26.03 3.22 -5.44
C TYR A 243 -26.00 1.68 -5.45
N SER A 244 -26.22 1.05 -6.60
CA SER A 244 -26.03 -0.39 -6.81
C SER A 244 -24.56 -0.85 -6.85
N CYS A 245 -23.61 0.11 -6.81
CA CYS A 245 -22.19 -0.04 -7.18
C CYS A 245 -21.26 0.52 -6.10
N GLN A 246 -21.65 0.27 -4.87
CA GLN A 246 -20.87 0.58 -3.67
C GLN A 246 -20.51 -0.72 -2.96
N LYS A 247 -20.08 -1.72 -3.74
CA LYS A 247 -19.64 -3.03 -3.26
C LYS A 247 -18.13 -3.04 -3.18
N ARG A 248 -17.61 -2.68 -2.02
CA ARG A 248 -16.16 -2.70 -1.77
C ARG A 248 -15.87 -3.72 -0.70
N ILE A 249 -15.15 -4.77 -1.07
CA ILE A 249 -14.77 -5.78 -0.08
C ILE A 249 -13.97 -5.12 1.03
N SER A 250 -14.36 -5.36 2.28
CA SER A 250 -13.68 -4.81 3.45
C SER A 250 -12.41 -5.62 3.76
N THR A 251 -11.46 -5.57 2.83
CA THR A 251 -10.10 -6.12 2.95
C THR A 251 -9.10 -4.97 2.90
N PHE A 252 -8.25 -4.87 3.91
CA PHE A 252 -7.30 -3.78 4.08
C PHE A 252 -5.89 -4.34 4.14
N MET A 253 -5.00 -3.81 3.31
CA MET A 253 -3.58 -4.17 3.31
C MET A 253 -2.81 -3.09 4.08
N SER A 254 -2.05 -3.52 5.08
CA SER A 254 -1.16 -2.67 5.87
C SER A 254 0.26 -3.22 5.78
N ILE A 255 1.26 -2.37 5.99
CA ILE A 255 2.62 -2.81 6.25
C ILE A 255 2.90 -2.51 7.72
N VAL A 256 3.34 -3.54 8.45
CA VAL A 256 3.60 -3.46 9.88
C VAL A 256 5.02 -3.90 10.20
N GLN A 257 5.55 -3.30 11.25
CA GLN A 257 6.83 -3.63 11.83
C GLN A 257 6.68 -4.82 12.78
N SER A 258 7.52 -5.84 12.64
CA SER A 258 7.54 -6.97 13.57
C SER A 258 8.00 -6.54 14.96
N GLY A 259 7.40 -7.12 15.99
CA GLY A 259 7.71 -6.81 17.39
C GLY A 259 7.14 -5.50 17.92
N GLN A 260 6.31 -4.80 17.15
CA GLN A 260 5.54 -3.64 17.61
C GLN A 260 4.10 -4.01 17.95
N THR A 261 3.50 -3.24 18.85
CA THR A 261 2.08 -3.35 19.17
C THR A 261 1.31 -2.31 18.35
N TYR A 262 0.20 -2.76 17.77
CA TYR A 262 -0.67 -1.93 16.96
C TYR A 262 -2.09 -1.90 17.52
N GLU A 263 -2.68 -0.71 17.53
CA GLU A 263 -4.10 -0.50 17.74
C GLU A 263 -4.77 -0.25 16.38
N ILE A 264 -5.85 -0.97 16.10
CA ILE A 264 -6.56 -0.89 14.82
C ILE A 264 -7.93 -0.29 15.07
N TYR A 265 -8.18 0.87 14.46
CA TYR A 265 -9.44 1.60 14.59
C TYR A 265 -10.18 1.64 13.25
N PHE A 266 -11.47 1.36 13.30
CA PHE A 266 -12.36 1.46 12.14
C PHE A 266 -13.15 2.77 12.21
N SER A 267 -13.47 3.35 11.06
CA SER A 267 -14.27 4.59 10.97
C SER A 267 -15.74 4.40 11.36
N SER A 268 -16.19 3.15 11.41
CA SER A 268 -17.55 2.72 11.71
C SER A 268 -17.54 1.60 12.76
N THR A 269 -18.69 0.99 13.04
CA THR A 269 -18.80 -0.17 13.93
C THR A 269 -17.82 -1.27 13.47
N PRO A 270 -16.91 -1.74 14.34
CA PRO A 270 -15.97 -2.80 13.99
C PRO A 270 -16.71 -4.07 13.54
N PRO A 271 -16.15 -4.83 12.58
CA PRO A 271 -16.73 -6.11 12.19
C PRO A 271 -16.84 -7.10 13.37
N LYS A 272 -17.88 -7.94 13.36
CA LYS A 272 -18.07 -8.98 14.38
C LYS A 272 -17.09 -10.14 14.18
N TYR A 273 -16.82 -10.47 12.92
CA TYR A 273 -15.86 -11.50 12.55
C TYR A 273 -14.72 -10.83 11.77
N LEU A 274 -13.55 -10.77 12.39
CA LEU A 274 -12.32 -10.27 11.77
C LEU A 274 -11.36 -11.42 11.48
N ARG A 275 -10.75 -11.36 10.30
CA ARG A 275 -9.62 -12.22 9.94
C ARG A 275 -8.37 -11.36 9.77
N PHE A 276 -7.30 -11.81 10.42
CA PHE A 276 -5.96 -11.27 10.23
C PHE A 276 -5.09 -12.30 9.53
N ARG A 277 -4.26 -11.85 8.60
CA ARG A 277 -3.23 -12.67 7.96
C ARG A 277 -1.97 -11.86 7.78
N LEU A 278 -0.84 -12.45 8.13
CA LEU A 278 0.48 -11.87 7.96
C LEU A 278 1.19 -12.59 6.80
N LEU A 279 1.78 -11.83 5.87
CA LEU A 279 2.59 -12.29 4.75
C LEU A 279 4.06 -11.90 4.94
#